data_AF-A0A844ICI9-F1
#
_entry.id   AF-A0A844ICI9-F1
#
_cell.length_a   1.000
_cell.length_b   1.000
_cell.length_c   1.000
_cell.angle_alpha   90.00
_cell.angle_beta   90.00
_cell.angle_gamma   90.00
#
_symmetry.space_group_name_H-M   'P 1'
#
loop_
_entity.id
_entity.type
_entity.pdbx_description
1 polymer ?
#
loop_
_entity_poly.entity_id
_entity_poly.type
_entity_poly.pdbx_seq_one_letter_code
_entity_poly.pdbx_strand_id
1 'polypeptide(L)'
;DNLEIAIAAYQAALEVYTIRAFPQHYVETVYYISIAYRKSGRLISAYIFLETVISNLEIISHSDRIYLIYASIIEVCLDLNEYTLAIEYLEFSRNRNLLENIRKKVESDIEKEKSELIKKDNDSSVVKQDINLAKLKNLQKQREHLTKTRIGLIPMNFQEIQNLLDEKTAIIQFYIFNDCFRAFIITKNNDKPIIWKSTEEDLDQLIDWVYGEYITLYYSDRKKWRNDLNDQLTKLAEIFHINEIIAQVPKDIQKIIIIPHRYLHLLPFHAIPLSTNSEYLFDKYPGGVSYAPSCQLLNIAKERLSNPILQRERTRLEPLSNSLLEGERTRLSNLFAIQDPNNNLPFTNTEVEAIAANFHPQQILKNNEASKANLQETTTFNNFTNSQWLHFSCHGSFDLESPLKSALQLADSEVNASLLTTYSSRYVRINKETAIDLSKCLTLADILELNLPQCYLVCLSACETGVTGVIDVRDKSDEFIGLSSGFMKAGAVNIVSSLWTVSDVHTAILMIKLYENIANKPQDITLALNTVQEWLRKATQVEIIDWLKQKTEIKEEQKENIINSLSKQCRPEHQPFNQPYFWAAFCAVSPVM
;
A
#
# COMPACT_ATOMS: atom_id res chain seq x y z
N ASP A 1 -18.35 24.62 -35.19
CA ASP A 1 -17.31 25.54 -35.73
C ASP A 1 -16.02 25.49 -34.92
N ASN A 2 -15.96 25.97 -33.67
CA ASN A 2 -14.70 25.99 -32.90
C ASN A 2 -14.05 24.61 -32.71
N LEU A 3 -14.84 23.56 -32.44
CA LEU A 3 -14.32 22.19 -32.31
C LEU A 3 -13.76 21.64 -33.63
N GLU A 4 -14.36 21.97 -34.78
CA GLU A 4 -13.85 21.55 -36.09
C GLU A 4 -12.53 22.26 -36.42
N ILE A 5 -12.42 23.56 -36.12
CA ILE A 5 -11.18 24.32 -36.30
C ILE A 5 -10.08 23.74 -35.42
N ALA A 6 -10.38 23.43 -34.16
CA ALA A 6 -9.41 22.82 -33.24
C ALA A 6 -8.94 21.44 -33.74
N ILE A 7 -9.87 20.60 -34.19
CA ILE A 7 -9.53 19.26 -34.73
C ILE A 7 -8.66 19.39 -35.98
N ALA A 8 -9.02 20.26 -36.93
CA ALA A 8 -8.21 20.48 -38.12
C ALA A 8 -6.80 20.98 -37.78
N ALA A 9 -6.67 21.89 -36.80
CA ALA A 9 -5.39 22.38 -36.33
C ALA A 9 -4.54 21.28 -35.69
N TYR A 10 -5.12 20.44 -34.84
CA TYR A 10 -4.39 19.32 -34.23
C TYR A 10 -4.04 18.24 -35.24
N GLN A 11 -4.90 17.94 -36.22
CA GLN A 11 -4.56 17.03 -37.32
C GLN A 11 -3.35 17.53 -38.11
N ALA A 12 -3.34 18.82 -38.48
CA ALA A 12 -2.19 19.45 -39.13
C ALA A 12 -0.93 19.41 -38.24
N ALA A 13 -1.07 19.59 -36.93
CA ALA A 13 0.05 19.47 -36.00
C ALA A 13 0.61 18.05 -35.94
N LEU A 14 -0.22 17.01 -36.04
CA LEU A 14 0.21 15.60 -36.05
C LEU A 14 0.98 15.19 -37.33
N GLU A 15 0.84 15.94 -38.43
CA GLU A 15 1.69 15.76 -39.62
C GLU A 15 3.14 16.15 -39.35
N VAL A 16 3.38 17.08 -38.42
CA VAL A 16 4.70 17.53 -37.99
C VAL A 16 5.18 16.74 -36.77
N TYR A 17 4.36 16.71 -35.72
CA TYR A 17 4.66 16.06 -34.45
C TYR A 17 4.41 14.57 -34.52
N THR A 18 5.14 13.83 -35.34
CA THR A 18 4.98 12.37 -35.42
C THR A 18 5.51 11.67 -34.18
N ILE A 19 4.97 10.48 -33.86
CA ILE A 19 5.38 9.69 -32.68
C ILE A 19 6.88 9.40 -32.61
N ARG A 20 7.56 9.27 -33.76
CA ARG A 20 9.01 8.98 -33.82
C ARG A 20 9.87 10.23 -33.72
N ALA A 21 9.43 11.35 -34.31
CA ALA A 21 10.21 12.57 -34.35
C ALA A 21 10.03 13.42 -33.08
N PHE A 22 8.80 13.49 -32.56
CA PHE A 22 8.42 14.35 -31.44
C PHE A 22 7.47 13.63 -30.47
N PRO A 23 7.90 12.53 -29.82
CA PRO A 23 7.03 11.67 -29.01
C PRO A 23 6.22 12.42 -27.94
N GLN A 24 6.83 13.37 -27.24
CA GLN A 24 6.16 14.15 -26.19
C GLN A 24 5.08 15.09 -26.75
N HIS A 25 5.40 15.83 -27.81
CA HIS A 25 4.45 16.73 -28.48
C HIS A 25 3.34 15.94 -29.19
N TYR A 26 3.64 14.75 -29.72
CA TYR A 26 2.65 13.83 -30.28
C TYR A 26 1.64 13.43 -29.20
N VAL A 27 2.10 12.95 -28.04
CA VAL A 27 1.23 12.58 -26.92
C VAL A 27 0.35 13.74 -26.47
N GLU A 28 0.92 14.94 -26.32
CA GLU A 28 0.17 16.14 -25.96
C GLU A 28 -0.88 16.52 -27.01
N THR A 29 -0.52 16.45 -28.30
CA THR A 29 -1.44 16.75 -29.40
C THR A 29 -2.56 15.73 -29.49
N VAL A 30 -2.25 14.44 -29.29
CA VAL A 30 -3.24 13.36 -29.22
C VAL A 30 -4.20 13.55 -28.04
N TYR A 31 -3.69 13.94 -26.87
CA TYR A 31 -4.53 14.27 -25.73
C TYR A 31 -5.56 15.36 -26.09
N TYR A 32 -5.12 16.50 -26.62
CA TYR A 32 -6.04 17.59 -26.94
C TYR A 32 -7.00 17.27 -28.09
N ILE A 33 -6.54 16.60 -29.15
CA ILE A 33 -7.43 16.23 -30.26
C ILE A 33 -8.50 15.23 -29.81
N SER A 34 -8.15 14.29 -28.92
CA SER A 34 -9.10 13.33 -28.37
C SER A 34 -10.19 14.02 -27.52
N ILE A 35 -9.84 15.04 -26.73
CA ILE A 35 -10.82 15.87 -26.01
C ILE A 35 -11.75 16.58 -27.00
N ALA A 36 -11.20 17.16 -28.07
CA ALA A 36 -12.01 17.85 -29.08
C ALA A 36 -12.97 16.88 -29.80
N TYR A 37 -12.48 15.69 -30.16
CA TYR A 37 -13.32 14.63 -30.72
C TYR A 37 -14.43 14.20 -29.75
N ARG A 38 -14.08 13.93 -28.49
CA ARG A 38 -15.02 13.53 -27.43
C ARG A 38 -16.12 14.58 -27.24
N LYS A 39 -15.76 15.85 -27.09
CA LYS A 39 -16.72 16.97 -26.96
C LYS A 39 -17.59 17.19 -28.20
N SER A 40 -17.14 16.75 -29.38
CA SER A 40 -17.93 16.78 -30.62
C SER A 40 -18.79 15.53 -30.84
N GLY A 41 -18.81 14.57 -29.90
CA GLY A 41 -19.53 13.29 -30.03
C GLY A 41 -18.84 12.25 -30.91
N ARG A 42 -17.64 12.52 -31.43
CA ARG A 42 -16.84 11.60 -32.27
C ARG A 42 -15.99 10.65 -31.40
N LEU A 43 -16.66 9.85 -30.58
CA LEU A 43 -16.02 9.01 -29.57
C LEU A 43 -15.07 7.96 -30.15
N ILE A 44 -15.44 7.30 -31.26
CA ILE A 44 -14.57 6.31 -31.93
C ILE A 44 -13.27 6.95 -32.44
N SER A 45 -13.34 8.18 -32.98
CA SER A 45 -12.13 8.89 -33.39
C SER A 45 -11.23 9.20 -32.20
N ALA A 46 -11.81 9.69 -31.09
CA ALA A 46 -11.05 9.91 -29.85
C ALA A 46 -10.36 8.62 -29.38
N TYR A 47 -11.10 7.50 -29.37
CA TYR A 47 -10.58 6.18 -28.99
C TYR A 47 -9.38 5.76 -29.84
N ILE A 48 -9.50 5.82 -31.18
CA ILE A 48 -8.44 5.38 -32.10
C ILE A 48 -7.14 6.17 -31.86
N PHE A 49 -7.23 7.48 -31.70
CA PHE A 49 -6.05 8.31 -31.44
C PHE A 49 -5.36 7.94 -30.12
N LEU A 50 -6.14 7.73 -29.06
CA LEU A 50 -5.63 7.35 -27.73
C LEU A 50 -5.05 5.92 -27.72
N GLU A 51 -5.73 4.96 -28.35
CA GLU A 51 -5.28 3.58 -28.48
C GLU A 51 -3.97 3.51 -29.27
N THR A 52 -3.81 4.32 -30.32
CA THR A 52 -2.56 4.40 -31.09
C THR A 52 -1.37 4.77 -30.21
N VAL A 53 -1.56 5.66 -29.24
CA VAL A 53 -0.53 6.05 -28.26
C VAL A 53 -0.21 4.87 -27.34
N ILE A 54 -1.24 4.20 -26.79
CA ILE A 54 -1.09 3.06 -25.87
C ILE A 54 -0.42 1.86 -26.57
N SER A 55 -0.73 1.60 -27.82
CA SER A 55 -0.12 0.51 -28.60
C SER A 55 1.33 0.78 -29.01
N ASN A 56 1.83 2.01 -28.81
CA ASN A 56 3.21 2.40 -29.11
C ASN A 56 3.99 2.86 -27.86
N LEU A 57 3.59 2.42 -26.67
CA LEU A 57 4.16 2.85 -25.38
C LEU A 57 5.68 2.66 -25.26
N GLU A 58 6.27 1.71 -25.98
CA GLU A 58 7.73 1.50 -25.99
C GLU A 58 8.47 2.75 -26.48
N ILE A 59 7.93 3.41 -27.51
CA ILE A 59 8.52 4.60 -28.15
C ILE A 59 8.39 5.84 -27.27
N ILE A 60 7.25 5.97 -26.60
CA ILE A 60 6.87 7.18 -25.84
C ILE A 60 7.07 7.02 -24.34
N SER A 61 7.74 5.95 -23.88
CA SER A 61 7.80 5.52 -22.48
C SER A 61 8.31 6.56 -21.47
N HIS A 62 8.90 7.66 -21.94
CA HIS A 62 9.48 8.72 -21.10
C HIS A 62 8.58 9.97 -21.01
N SER A 63 7.36 9.93 -21.57
CA SER A 63 6.44 11.06 -21.51
C SER A 63 5.72 11.10 -20.16
N ASP A 64 5.94 12.16 -19.38
CA ASP A 64 5.26 12.40 -18.10
C ASP A 64 3.74 12.57 -18.24
N ARG A 65 3.21 12.66 -19.48
CA ARG A 65 1.79 12.89 -19.79
C ARG A 65 1.01 11.64 -20.16
N ILE A 66 1.61 10.44 -20.05
CA ILE A 66 0.92 9.18 -20.39
C ILE A 66 -0.32 8.95 -19.52
N TYR A 67 -0.31 9.38 -18.26
CA TYR A 67 -1.49 9.26 -17.39
C TYR A 67 -2.72 10.00 -17.97
N LEU A 68 -2.52 11.12 -18.69
CA LEU A 68 -3.62 11.86 -19.33
C LEU A 68 -4.26 11.05 -20.45
N ILE A 69 -3.47 10.25 -21.16
CA ILE A 69 -3.95 9.37 -22.23
C ILE A 69 -4.80 8.26 -21.63
N TYR A 70 -4.36 7.67 -20.52
CA TYR A 70 -5.16 6.66 -19.82
C TYR A 70 -6.46 7.22 -19.26
N ALA A 71 -6.41 8.33 -18.52
CA ALA A 71 -7.62 8.98 -18.02
C ALA A 71 -8.60 9.28 -19.17
N SER A 72 -8.10 9.79 -20.30
CA SER A 72 -8.93 10.11 -21.48
C SER A 72 -9.51 8.86 -22.14
N ILE A 73 -8.74 7.78 -22.30
CA ILE A 73 -9.26 6.57 -22.96
C ILE A 73 -10.29 5.87 -22.09
N ILE A 74 -10.10 5.88 -20.76
CA ILE A 74 -11.07 5.35 -19.80
C ILE A 74 -12.37 6.15 -19.91
N GLU A 75 -12.31 7.49 -19.93
CA GLU A 75 -13.50 8.33 -20.13
C GLU A 75 -14.21 8.07 -21.47
N VAL A 76 -13.45 7.91 -22.56
CA VAL A 76 -14.03 7.60 -23.88
C VAL A 76 -14.70 6.22 -23.87
N CYS A 77 -14.11 5.21 -23.23
CA CYS A 77 -14.72 3.88 -23.07
C CYS A 77 -16.03 3.97 -22.26
N LEU A 78 -16.04 4.77 -21.20
CA LEU A 78 -17.24 5.01 -20.39
C LEU A 78 -18.35 5.69 -21.20
N ASP A 79 -18.03 6.71 -22.00
CA ASP A 79 -19.00 7.39 -22.86
C ASP A 79 -19.53 6.49 -24.00
N LEU A 80 -18.73 5.51 -24.44
CA LEU A 80 -19.13 4.47 -25.40
C LEU A 80 -19.98 3.36 -24.77
N ASN A 81 -20.15 3.34 -23.44
CA ASN A 81 -20.73 2.23 -22.66
C ASN A 81 -19.89 0.94 -22.65
N GLU A 82 -18.61 1.01 -23.01
CA GLU A 82 -17.64 -0.09 -22.96
C GLU A 82 -16.99 -0.18 -21.57
N TYR A 83 -17.80 -0.53 -20.57
CA TYR A 83 -17.39 -0.45 -19.16
C TYR A 83 -16.34 -1.49 -18.74
N THR A 84 -16.34 -2.66 -19.38
CA THR A 84 -15.30 -3.68 -19.18
C THR A 84 -13.95 -3.17 -19.71
N LEU A 85 -13.93 -2.61 -20.92
CA LEU A 85 -12.72 -2.04 -21.48
C LEU A 85 -12.19 -0.84 -20.66
N ALA A 86 -13.09 -0.04 -20.09
CA ALA A 86 -12.71 1.05 -19.20
C ALA A 86 -11.93 0.58 -17.96
N ILE A 87 -12.37 -0.51 -17.31
CA ILE A 87 -11.69 -1.05 -16.11
C ILE A 87 -10.37 -1.74 -16.47
N GLU A 88 -10.27 -2.35 -17.65
CA GLU A 88 -9.03 -2.95 -18.16
C GLU A 88 -7.93 -1.89 -18.37
N TYR A 89 -8.25 -0.77 -19.03
CA TYR A 89 -7.30 0.35 -19.19
C TYR A 89 -6.93 0.99 -17.86
N LEU A 90 -7.89 1.08 -16.93
CA LEU A 90 -7.66 1.59 -15.59
C LEU A 90 -6.62 0.74 -14.86
N GLU A 91 -6.81 -0.59 -14.81
CA GLU A 91 -5.84 -1.50 -14.21
C GLU A 91 -4.47 -1.43 -14.89
N PHE A 92 -4.46 -1.32 -16.22
CA PHE A 92 -3.22 -1.21 -16.97
C PHE A 92 -2.44 0.07 -16.64
N SER A 93 -3.14 1.21 -16.48
CA SER A 93 -2.51 2.47 -16.09
C SER A 93 -1.81 2.39 -14.73
N ARG A 94 -2.49 1.81 -13.73
CA ARG A 94 -1.97 1.65 -12.36
C ARG A 94 -0.70 0.81 -12.33
N ASN A 95 -0.75 -0.33 -13.01
CA ASN A 95 0.37 -1.26 -13.07
C ASN A 95 1.61 -0.65 -13.73
N ARG A 96 1.42 0.22 -14.72
CA ARG A 96 2.52 0.92 -15.37
C ARG A 96 3.32 1.79 -14.40
N ASN A 97 2.67 2.51 -13.49
CA ASN A 97 3.39 3.38 -12.56
C ASN A 97 4.30 2.63 -11.60
N LEU A 98 3.90 1.42 -11.19
CA LEU A 98 4.76 0.52 -10.43
C LEU A 98 6.06 0.20 -11.19
N LEU A 99 5.96 0.01 -12.51
CA LEU A 99 7.12 -0.18 -13.39
C LEU A 99 7.98 1.06 -13.49
N GLU A 100 7.38 2.23 -13.69
CA GLU A 100 8.13 3.49 -13.83
C GLU A 100 8.92 3.81 -12.57
N ASN A 101 8.39 3.54 -11.38
CA ASN A 101 9.13 3.75 -10.13
C ASN A 101 10.27 2.74 -9.94
N ILE A 102 10.09 1.47 -10.33
CA ILE A 102 11.20 0.49 -10.38
C ILE A 102 12.27 0.97 -11.37
N ARG A 103 11.87 1.49 -12.52
CA ARG A 103 12.77 2.02 -13.55
C ARG A 103 13.55 3.24 -13.06
N LYS A 104 12.87 4.23 -12.47
CA LYS A 104 13.48 5.44 -11.88
C LYS A 104 14.53 5.07 -10.83
N LYS A 105 14.28 4.02 -10.03
CA LYS A 105 15.28 3.50 -9.09
C LYS A 105 16.55 3.06 -9.81
N VAL A 106 16.42 2.18 -10.82
CA VAL A 106 17.54 1.66 -11.61
C VAL A 106 18.32 2.81 -12.26
N GLU A 107 17.63 3.83 -12.77
CA GLU A 107 18.27 5.02 -13.34
C GLU A 107 19.06 5.82 -12.30
N SER A 108 18.47 6.06 -11.11
CA SER A 108 19.17 6.69 -9.98
C SER A 108 20.41 5.90 -9.55
N ASP A 109 20.33 4.57 -9.46
CA ASP A 109 21.47 3.75 -9.05
C ASP A 109 22.60 3.77 -10.10
N ILE A 110 22.24 3.78 -11.39
CA ILE A 110 23.19 4.01 -12.48
C ILE A 110 23.83 5.40 -12.39
N GLU A 111 23.07 6.45 -12.10
CA GLU A 111 23.59 7.81 -11.97
C GLU A 111 24.51 7.99 -10.76
N LYS A 112 24.18 7.39 -9.62
CA LYS A 112 25.06 7.34 -8.45
C LYS A 112 26.37 6.63 -8.79
N GLU A 113 26.29 5.47 -9.44
CA GLU A 113 27.49 4.72 -9.81
C GLU A 113 28.33 5.47 -10.85
N LYS A 114 27.71 6.09 -11.86
CA LYS A 114 28.41 7.00 -12.80
C LYS A 114 29.11 8.15 -12.06
N SER A 115 28.42 8.78 -11.11
CA SER A 115 28.96 9.91 -10.36
C SER A 115 30.12 9.50 -9.45
N GLU A 116 30.06 8.32 -8.83
CA GLU A 116 31.18 7.74 -8.07
C GLU A 116 32.36 7.34 -8.96
N LEU A 117 32.09 6.83 -10.17
CA LEU A 117 33.11 6.49 -11.15
C LEU A 117 33.84 7.74 -11.65
N ILE A 118 33.11 8.81 -11.97
CA ILE A 118 33.69 10.11 -12.36
C ILE A 118 34.54 10.70 -11.23
N LYS A 119 34.11 10.58 -9.98
CA LYS A 119 34.91 11.02 -8.81
C LYS A 119 36.19 10.22 -8.65
N LYS A 120 36.16 8.90 -8.88
CA LYS A 120 37.34 8.01 -8.76
C LYS A 120 38.30 8.11 -9.95
N ASP A 121 37.82 8.43 -11.15
CA ASP A 121 38.66 8.62 -12.35
C ASP A 121 39.58 9.86 -12.22
N ASN A 122 39.14 10.86 -11.46
CA ASN A 122 39.91 12.06 -11.16
C ASN A 122 41.05 11.84 -10.11
N ASP A 123 41.14 10.67 -9.45
CA ASP A 123 42.13 10.35 -8.38
C ASP A 123 43.22 9.33 -8.80
N SER A 124 43.25 8.88 -10.06
CA SER A 124 44.34 8.16 -10.77
C SER A 124 44.60 6.64 -10.59
N SER A 125 45.18 6.07 -11.65
CA SER A 125 45.80 4.75 -11.92
C SER A 125 44.96 3.65 -12.62
N VAL A 126 45.50 3.24 -13.78
CA VAL A 126 44.89 2.54 -14.94
C VAL A 126 44.46 1.09 -14.68
N VAL A 127 44.75 0.50 -13.51
CA VAL A 127 44.52 -0.95 -13.27
C VAL A 127 43.11 -1.25 -12.71
N LYS A 128 42.30 -0.24 -12.37
CA LYS A 128 40.92 -0.41 -11.85
C LYS A 128 39.80 -0.27 -12.89
N GLN A 129 40.11 0.08 -14.15
CA GLN A 129 39.09 0.37 -15.17
C GLN A 129 38.24 -0.87 -15.55
N ASP A 130 38.81 -2.08 -15.59
CA ASP A 130 38.09 -3.28 -16.04
C ASP A 130 37.02 -3.79 -15.06
N ILE A 131 37.26 -3.67 -13.74
CA ILE A 131 36.30 -4.10 -12.70
C ILE A 131 35.09 -3.15 -12.67
N ASN A 132 35.33 -1.85 -12.90
CA ASN A 132 34.32 -0.80 -12.86
C ASN A 132 33.42 -0.78 -14.10
N LEU A 133 33.97 -1.02 -15.30
CA LEU A 133 33.20 -1.12 -16.54
C LEU A 133 32.34 -2.39 -16.57
N ALA A 134 32.81 -3.49 -15.98
CA ALA A 134 32.07 -4.74 -15.85
C ALA A 134 30.81 -4.59 -14.98
N LYS A 135 30.89 -3.81 -13.89
CA LYS A 135 29.76 -3.55 -12.99
C LYS A 135 28.71 -2.64 -13.64
N LEU A 136 29.13 -1.59 -14.34
CA LEU A 136 28.24 -0.72 -15.13
C LEU A 136 27.54 -1.48 -16.27
N LYS A 137 28.27 -2.38 -16.96
CA LYS A 137 27.68 -3.29 -17.97
C LYS A 137 26.72 -4.29 -17.34
N ASN A 138 26.94 -4.74 -16.11
CA ASN A 138 26.00 -5.59 -15.37
C ASN A 138 24.73 -4.82 -14.99
N LEU A 139 24.83 -3.58 -14.51
CA LEU A 139 23.66 -2.71 -14.27
C LEU A 139 22.89 -2.38 -15.56
N GLN A 140 23.58 -2.16 -16.68
CA GLN A 140 22.95 -1.98 -17.99
C GLN A 140 22.27 -3.27 -18.49
N LYS A 141 22.92 -4.43 -18.30
CA LYS A 141 22.32 -5.74 -18.58
C LYS A 141 21.17 -6.04 -17.62
N GLN A 142 21.22 -5.62 -16.36
CA GLN A 142 20.12 -5.69 -15.41
C GLN A 142 18.99 -4.77 -15.81
N ARG A 143 19.26 -3.55 -16.30
CA ARG A 143 18.25 -2.68 -16.93
C ARG A 143 17.58 -3.42 -18.08
N GLU A 144 18.36 -3.90 -19.05
CA GLU A 144 17.83 -4.64 -20.21
C GLU A 144 17.13 -5.96 -19.81
N HIS A 145 17.59 -6.64 -18.77
CA HIS A 145 17.01 -7.88 -18.25
C HIS A 145 15.77 -7.63 -17.38
N LEU A 146 15.71 -6.54 -16.62
CA LEU A 146 14.51 -6.10 -15.90
C LEU A 146 13.46 -5.63 -16.90
N THR A 147 13.86 -4.89 -17.94
CA THR A 147 12.98 -4.49 -19.04
C THR A 147 12.53 -5.68 -19.91
N LYS A 148 13.38 -6.68 -20.18
CA LYS A 148 13.05 -7.85 -21.03
C LYS A 148 12.52 -9.09 -20.30
N THR A 149 12.80 -9.27 -19.01
CA THR A 149 12.77 -10.63 -18.40
C THR A 149 12.08 -10.71 -17.05
N ARG A 150 11.56 -9.62 -16.46
CA ARG A 150 11.19 -9.69 -15.03
C ARG A 150 9.91 -9.02 -14.56
N ILE A 151 9.08 -8.42 -15.41
CA ILE A 151 7.96 -7.63 -14.86
C ILE A 151 6.55 -8.10 -15.18
N GLY A 152 6.28 -8.81 -16.28
CA GLY A 152 5.06 -9.63 -16.42
C GLY A 152 3.75 -8.99 -15.92
N LEU A 153 3.60 -7.66 -16.01
CA LEU A 153 2.33 -6.99 -15.74
C LEU A 153 1.63 -6.95 -17.09
N ILE A 154 0.88 -8.01 -17.34
CA ILE A 154 0.07 -8.19 -18.53
C ILE A 154 -1.23 -7.39 -18.28
N PRO A 155 -1.78 -6.67 -19.27
CA PRO A 155 -3.13 -6.14 -19.16
C PRO A 155 -4.08 -7.26 -18.70
N MET A 156 -4.79 -7.05 -17.59
CA MET A 156 -5.85 -7.97 -17.19
C MET A 156 -7.11 -7.62 -17.95
N ASN A 157 -7.74 -8.63 -18.53
CA ASN A 157 -9.11 -8.48 -19.02
C ASN A 157 -10.10 -8.54 -17.84
N PHE A 158 -11.34 -8.11 -18.08
CA PHE A 158 -12.36 -8.07 -17.04
C PHE A 158 -12.65 -9.44 -16.42
N GLN A 159 -12.64 -10.51 -17.22
CA GLN A 159 -12.88 -11.87 -16.72
C GLN A 159 -11.76 -12.33 -15.76
N GLU A 160 -10.51 -11.94 -16.02
CA GLU A 160 -9.39 -12.20 -15.11
C GLU A 160 -9.56 -11.47 -13.79
N ILE A 161 -10.07 -10.22 -13.79
CA ILE A 161 -10.42 -9.49 -12.57
C ILE A 161 -11.52 -10.23 -11.79
N GLN A 162 -12.57 -10.71 -12.47
CA GLN A 162 -13.64 -11.48 -11.85
C GLN A 162 -13.15 -12.80 -11.26
N ASN A 163 -12.16 -13.45 -11.89
CA ASN A 163 -11.55 -14.69 -11.40
C ASN A 163 -10.76 -14.49 -10.09
N LEU A 164 -10.49 -13.25 -9.68
CA LEU A 164 -9.94 -12.95 -8.37
C LEU A 164 -10.96 -13.19 -7.25
N LEU A 165 -12.25 -13.12 -7.57
CA LEU A 165 -13.35 -13.13 -6.61
C LEU A 165 -14.01 -14.51 -6.47
N ASP A 166 -14.62 -14.74 -5.32
CA ASP A 166 -15.59 -15.81 -5.10
C ASP A 166 -17.03 -15.25 -5.21
N GLU A 167 -18.03 -16.08 -4.91
CA GLU A 167 -19.45 -15.68 -4.97
C GLU A 167 -19.85 -14.67 -3.87
N LYS A 168 -18.98 -14.41 -2.89
CA LYS A 168 -19.29 -13.63 -1.67
C LYS A 168 -18.41 -12.40 -1.49
N THR A 169 -17.53 -12.13 -2.45
CA THR A 169 -16.60 -11.01 -2.42
C THR A 169 -16.88 -10.05 -3.55
N ALA A 170 -16.90 -8.75 -3.24
CA ALA A 170 -16.91 -7.69 -4.24
C ALA A 170 -15.66 -6.81 -4.13
N ILE A 171 -15.20 -6.32 -5.27
CA ILE A 171 -14.23 -5.21 -5.32
C ILE A 171 -15.02 -3.90 -5.43
N ILE A 172 -14.63 -2.91 -4.62
CA ILE A 172 -14.99 -1.51 -4.82
C ILE A 172 -13.71 -0.77 -5.17
N GLN A 173 -13.55 -0.44 -6.44
CA GLN A 173 -12.38 0.25 -6.95
C GLN A 173 -12.68 1.71 -7.24
N PHE A 174 -11.90 2.59 -6.62
CA PHE A 174 -12.03 4.04 -6.85
C PHE A 174 -11.14 4.50 -7.99
N TYR A 175 -11.53 5.55 -8.71
CA TYR A 175 -10.65 6.26 -9.63
C TYR A 175 -11.01 7.73 -9.67
N ILE A 176 -10.00 8.58 -9.68
CA ILE A 176 -10.13 10.05 -9.65
C ILE A 176 -9.85 10.55 -11.07
N PHE A 177 -10.87 11.12 -11.69
CA PHE A 177 -10.81 11.81 -12.97
C PHE A 177 -10.53 13.31 -12.74
N ASN A 178 -10.51 14.09 -13.82
CA ASN A 178 -10.28 15.54 -13.69
C ASN A 178 -11.49 16.30 -13.14
N ASP A 179 -12.71 15.78 -13.30
CA ASP A 179 -13.99 16.45 -12.99
C ASP A 179 -14.87 15.67 -12.00
N CYS A 180 -14.45 14.48 -11.58
CA CYS A 180 -15.19 13.61 -10.65
C CYS A 180 -14.29 12.50 -10.12
N PHE A 181 -14.80 11.72 -9.18
CA PHE A 181 -14.30 10.37 -8.91
C PHE A 181 -15.44 9.36 -9.13
N ARG A 182 -15.05 8.10 -9.38
CA ARG A 182 -16.00 7.01 -9.60
C ARG A 182 -15.65 5.80 -8.73
N ALA A 183 -16.67 5.06 -8.36
CA ALA A 183 -16.55 3.75 -7.73
C ALA A 183 -17.03 2.67 -8.72
N PHE A 184 -16.14 1.74 -9.04
CA PHE A 184 -16.39 0.58 -9.88
C PHE A 184 -16.61 -0.62 -8.96
N ILE A 185 -17.82 -1.16 -8.96
CA ILE A 185 -18.21 -2.32 -8.17
C ILE A 185 -18.15 -3.54 -9.09
N ILE A 186 -17.31 -4.51 -8.70
CA ILE A 186 -17.03 -5.72 -9.47
C ILE A 186 -17.37 -6.92 -8.59
N THR A 187 -18.11 -7.87 -9.15
CA THR A 187 -18.40 -9.16 -8.51
C THR A 187 -18.02 -10.27 -9.47
N LYS A 188 -18.09 -11.52 -9.02
CA LYS A 188 -17.82 -12.65 -9.91
C LYS A 188 -18.84 -12.81 -11.04
N ASN A 189 -20.07 -12.30 -10.85
CA ASN A 189 -21.23 -12.62 -11.70
C ASN A 189 -21.79 -11.44 -12.48
N ASN A 190 -21.26 -10.23 -12.33
CA ASN A 190 -21.75 -9.09 -13.10
C ASN A 190 -21.18 -9.10 -14.52
N ASP A 191 -22.03 -8.96 -15.55
CA ASP A 191 -21.55 -8.94 -16.95
C ASP A 191 -20.60 -7.75 -17.23
N LYS A 192 -20.73 -6.67 -16.46
CA LYS A 192 -19.93 -5.45 -16.53
C LYS A 192 -19.85 -4.77 -15.15
N PRO A 193 -18.84 -3.93 -14.86
CA PRO A 193 -18.76 -3.23 -13.59
C PRO A 193 -19.97 -2.31 -13.39
N ILE A 194 -20.48 -2.26 -12.17
CA ILE A 194 -21.49 -1.28 -11.76
C ILE A 194 -20.73 0.00 -11.38
N ILE A 195 -21.17 1.16 -11.87
CA ILE A 195 -20.42 2.41 -11.74
C ILE A 195 -21.27 3.45 -11.02
N TRP A 196 -20.79 3.88 -9.86
CA TRP A 196 -21.25 5.10 -9.20
C TRP A 196 -20.31 6.26 -9.55
N LYS A 197 -20.86 7.45 -9.80
CA LYS A 197 -20.12 8.64 -10.24
C LYS A 197 -20.44 9.82 -9.32
N SER A 198 -19.40 10.49 -8.81
CA SER A 198 -19.53 11.73 -8.05
C SER A 198 -19.80 12.94 -8.96
N THR A 199 -20.20 14.05 -8.35
CA THR A 199 -20.17 15.37 -8.99
C THR A 199 -18.76 15.97 -8.97
N GLU A 200 -18.58 17.07 -9.71
CA GLU A 200 -17.36 17.90 -9.65
C GLU A 200 -17.21 18.56 -8.28
N GLU A 201 -18.32 18.97 -7.67
CA GLU A 201 -18.32 19.57 -6.35
C GLU A 201 -17.93 18.57 -5.25
N ASP A 202 -18.33 17.30 -5.37
CA ASP A 202 -17.84 16.25 -4.47
C ASP A 202 -16.32 16.06 -4.59
N LEU A 203 -15.75 16.17 -5.80
CA LEU A 203 -14.31 16.07 -6.01
C LEU A 203 -13.58 17.28 -5.42
N ASP A 204 -14.10 18.48 -5.61
CA ASP A 204 -13.54 19.70 -5.00
C ASP A 204 -13.59 19.61 -3.46
N GLN A 205 -14.72 19.19 -2.89
CA GLN A 205 -14.85 18.95 -1.45
C GLN A 205 -13.86 17.89 -0.96
N LEU A 206 -13.67 16.79 -1.70
CA LEU A 206 -12.69 15.76 -1.37
C LEU A 206 -11.27 16.33 -1.34
N ILE A 207 -10.88 17.09 -2.36
CA ILE A 207 -9.56 17.70 -2.46
C ILE A 207 -9.34 18.68 -1.30
N ASP A 208 -10.28 19.58 -1.07
CA ASP A 208 -10.20 20.59 -0.01
C ASP A 208 -10.18 19.94 1.37
N TRP A 209 -10.99 18.92 1.60
CA TRP A 209 -11.04 18.19 2.86
C TRP A 209 -9.76 17.41 3.13
N VAL A 210 -9.29 16.59 2.18
CA VAL A 210 -8.06 15.79 2.34
C VAL A 210 -6.89 16.71 2.67
N TYR A 211 -6.77 17.83 1.94
CA TYR A 211 -5.64 18.72 2.11
C TYR A 211 -5.76 19.62 3.32
N GLY A 212 -6.86 20.37 3.41
CA GLY A 212 -7.02 21.45 4.37
C GLY A 212 -7.35 20.95 5.76
N GLU A 213 -8.13 19.86 5.87
CA GLU A 213 -8.73 19.44 7.13
C GLU A 213 -8.19 18.11 7.65
N TYR A 214 -7.86 17.15 6.78
CA TYR A 214 -7.40 15.83 7.20
C TYR A 214 -5.88 15.76 7.33
N ILE A 215 -5.14 15.85 6.22
CA ILE A 215 -3.70 15.61 6.24
C ILE A 215 -2.93 16.80 6.83
N THR A 216 -3.28 18.04 6.49
CA THR A 216 -2.64 19.21 7.10
C THR A 216 -2.83 19.22 8.61
N LEU A 217 -4.01 18.86 9.12
CA LEU A 217 -4.27 18.81 10.55
C LEU A 217 -3.46 17.71 11.24
N TYR A 218 -3.29 16.54 10.60
CA TYR A 218 -2.44 15.45 11.11
C TYR A 218 -0.99 15.90 11.40
N TYR A 219 -0.43 16.75 10.53
CA TYR A 219 0.94 17.26 10.67
C TYR A 219 1.05 18.51 11.55
N SER A 220 0.06 19.40 11.50
CA SER A 220 0.10 20.66 12.24
C SER A 220 -0.33 20.52 13.70
N ASP A 221 -1.33 19.69 13.98
CA ASP A 221 -1.85 19.43 15.32
C ASP A 221 -2.44 18.01 15.42
N ARG A 222 -1.57 17.04 15.65
CA ARG A 222 -1.95 15.62 15.79
C ARG A 222 -2.96 15.37 16.91
N LYS A 223 -2.94 16.19 17.98
CA LYS A 223 -3.87 16.02 19.10
C LYS A 223 -5.28 16.43 18.67
N LYS A 224 -5.40 17.57 17.98
CA LYS A 224 -6.68 18.00 17.41
C LYS A 224 -7.16 17.02 16.34
N TRP A 225 -6.29 16.61 15.41
CA TRP A 225 -6.62 15.59 14.41
C TRP A 225 -7.22 14.32 15.03
N ARG A 226 -6.59 13.80 16.10
CA ARG A 226 -7.07 12.63 16.81
C ARG A 226 -8.46 12.82 17.42
N ASN A 227 -8.73 14.00 18.00
CA ASN A 227 -10.01 14.30 18.61
C ASN A 227 -11.11 14.45 17.56
N ASP A 228 -10.78 15.06 16.43
CA ASP A 228 -11.73 15.36 15.36
C ASP A 228 -11.95 14.15 14.43
N LEU A 229 -11.14 13.09 14.52
CA LEU A 229 -11.12 11.98 13.56
C LEU A 229 -12.51 11.36 13.31
N ASN A 230 -13.34 11.18 14.34
CA ASN A 230 -14.68 10.63 14.16
C ASN A 230 -15.57 11.52 13.27
N ASP A 231 -15.48 12.84 13.47
CA ASP A 231 -16.22 13.82 12.67
C ASP A 231 -15.65 13.88 11.25
N GLN A 232 -14.32 13.75 11.10
CA GLN A 232 -13.66 13.65 9.81
C GLN A 232 -14.11 12.42 9.02
N LEU A 233 -14.32 11.27 9.68
CA LEU A 233 -14.85 10.06 9.03
C LEU A 233 -16.32 10.21 8.63
N THR A 234 -17.11 10.98 9.39
CA THR A 234 -18.49 11.31 9.03
C THR A 234 -18.54 12.18 7.76
N LYS A 235 -17.70 13.22 7.69
CA LYS A 235 -17.53 14.02 6.47
C LYS A 235 -17.07 13.17 5.28
N LEU A 236 -16.14 12.25 5.50
CA LEU A 236 -15.70 11.31 4.46
C LEU A 236 -16.85 10.45 3.94
N ALA A 237 -17.74 9.99 4.82
CA ALA A 237 -18.94 9.23 4.45
C ALA A 237 -19.88 10.02 3.52
N GLU A 238 -20.04 11.32 3.81
CA GLU A 238 -20.87 12.26 3.05
C GLU A 238 -20.25 12.54 1.68
N ILE A 239 -18.96 12.92 1.62
CA ILE A 239 -18.24 13.21 0.38
C ILE A 239 -18.29 12.02 -0.59
N PHE A 240 -18.07 10.81 -0.08
CA PHE A 240 -18.10 9.59 -0.91
C PHE A 240 -19.50 9.04 -1.16
N HIS A 241 -20.55 9.63 -0.59
CA HIS A 241 -21.91 9.09 -0.64
C HIS A 241 -21.94 7.59 -0.34
N ILE A 242 -21.24 7.16 0.72
CA ILE A 242 -20.91 5.74 0.93
C ILE A 242 -22.15 4.83 0.97
N ASN A 243 -23.27 5.35 1.48
CA ASN A 243 -24.54 4.63 1.54
C ASN A 243 -25.11 4.34 0.14
N GLU A 244 -24.92 5.24 -0.82
CA GLU A 244 -25.34 5.03 -2.21
C GLU A 244 -24.47 3.99 -2.91
N ILE A 245 -23.15 4.05 -2.72
CA ILE A 245 -22.21 3.06 -3.27
C ILE A 245 -22.55 1.67 -2.72
N ILE A 246 -22.70 1.54 -1.40
CA ILE A 246 -23.02 0.26 -0.78
C ILE A 246 -24.40 -0.26 -1.21
N ALA A 247 -25.38 0.62 -1.45
CA ALA A 247 -26.71 0.19 -1.91
C ALA A 247 -26.67 -0.50 -3.29
N GLN A 248 -25.63 -0.26 -4.08
CA GLN A 248 -25.40 -0.92 -5.37
C GLN A 248 -24.66 -2.26 -5.25
N VAL A 249 -24.09 -2.59 -4.08
CA VAL A 249 -23.46 -3.88 -3.84
C VAL A 249 -24.55 -4.95 -3.62
N PRO A 250 -24.48 -6.12 -4.29
CA PRO A 250 -25.45 -7.19 -4.08
C PRO A 250 -25.53 -7.64 -2.62
N LYS A 251 -26.75 -7.91 -2.13
CA LYS A 251 -27.04 -8.17 -0.71
C LYS A 251 -26.36 -9.42 -0.14
N ASP A 252 -25.97 -10.35 -1.00
CA ASP A 252 -25.39 -11.62 -0.61
C ASP A 252 -23.86 -11.58 -0.50
N ILE A 253 -23.24 -10.46 -0.85
CA ILE A 253 -21.81 -10.16 -0.63
C ILE A 253 -21.55 -10.04 0.87
N GLN A 254 -20.50 -10.72 1.32
CA GLN A 254 -20.08 -10.75 2.71
C GLN A 254 -18.72 -10.09 2.94
N LYS A 255 -17.89 -9.99 1.89
CA LYS A 255 -16.54 -9.39 1.95
C LYS A 255 -16.37 -8.30 0.90
N ILE A 256 -15.70 -7.21 1.27
CA ILE A 256 -15.33 -6.14 0.35
C ILE A 256 -13.81 -6.03 0.25
N ILE A 257 -13.30 -5.89 -0.97
CA ILE A 257 -11.93 -5.48 -1.25
C ILE A 257 -11.97 -4.06 -1.80
N ILE A 258 -11.36 -3.12 -1.09
CA ILE A 258 -11.27 -1.73 -1.51
C ILE A 258 -9.99 -1.54 -2.29
N ILE A 259 -10.08 -0.95 -3.48
CA ILE A 259 -8.92 -0.55 -4.27
C ILE A 259 -8.91 0.97 -4.38
N PRO A 260 -8.19 1.67 -3.47
CA PRO A 260 -8.08 3.12 -3.50
C PRO A 260 -7.30 3.61 -4.73
N HIS A 261 -7.35 4.90 -5.02
CA HIS A 261 -6.55 5.54 -6.08
C HIS A 261 -5.82 6.74 -5.50
N ARG A 262 -4.51 6.88 -5.79
CA ARG A 262 -3.68 8.01 -5.33
C ARG A 262 -3.75 8.22 -3.80
N TYR A 263 -3.95 9.44 -3.31
CA TYR A 263 -3.99 9.75 -1.87
C TYR A 263 -5.12 9.04 -1.10
N LEU A 264 -6.09 8.41 -1.78
CA LEU A 264 -7.14 7.62 -1.13
C LEU A 264 -6.58 6.40 -0.35
N HIS A 265 -5.37 5.93 -0.68
CA HIS A 265 -4.72 4.85 0.09
C HIS A 265 -4.44 5.23 1.56
N LEU A 266 -4.46 6.54 1.88
CA LEU A 266 -4.28 7.04 3.24
C LEU A 266 -5.58 7.04 4.07
N LEU A 267 -6.73 6.70 3.45
CA LEU A 267 -8.03 6.84 4.08
C LEU A 267 -8.55 5.52 4.66
N PRO A 268 -9.05 5.51 5.91
CA PRO A 268 -9.55 4.30 6.56
C PRO A 268 -10.99 3.99 6.13
N PHE A 269 -11.23 3.72 4.84
CA PHE A 269 -12.55 3.35 4.30
C PHE A 269 -13.30 2.28 5.13
N HIS A 270 -12.60 1.26 5.65
CA HIS A 270 -13.21 0.22 6.51
C HIS A 270 -13.88 0.78 7.78
N ALA A 271 -13.44 1.96 8.24
CA ALA A 271 -13.96 2.66 9.41
C ALA A 271 -14.85 3.85 9.05
N ILE A 272 -15.37 3.94 7.82
CA ILE A 272 -16.37 4.95 7.48
C ILE A 272 -17.69 4.62 8.21
N PRO A 273 -18.28 5.56 8.96
CA PRO A 273 -19.57 5.36 9.63
C PRO A 273 -20.69 5.25 8.60
N LEU A 274 -21.64 4.36 8.87
CA LEU A 274 -22.88 4.21 8.10
C LEU A 274 -24.01 4.98 8.80
N SER A 275 -25.00 5.45 8.03
CA SER A 275 -26.08 6.32 8.53
C SER A 275 -27.02 5.63 9.54
N THR A 276 -26.85 4.34 9.80
CA THR A 276 -27.66 3.55 10.72
C THR A 276 -26.79 2.95 11.83
N ASN A 277 -27.21 3.13 13.09
CA ASN A 277 -26.81 2.33 14.26
C ASN A 277 -25.37 2.39 14.79
N SER A 278 -24.62 3.48 14.59
CA SER A 278 -23.21 3.55 15.04
C SER A 278 -22.34 2.40 14.46
N GLU A 279 -22.76 1.88 13.32
CA GLU A 279 -22.06 0.84 12.55
C GLU A 279 -21.07 1.50 11.60
N TYR A 280 -19.95 0.82 11.39
CA TYR A 280 -18.95 1.20 10.39
C TYR A 280 -19.06 0.30 9.16
N LEU A 281 -18.40 0.68 8.06
CA LEU A 281 -18.40 -0.10 6.81
C LEU A 281 -18.08 -1.57 7.07
N PHE A 282 -17.06 -1.86 7.86
CA PHE A 282 -16.68 -3.25 8.15
C PHE A 282 -17.67 -4.03 9.02
N ASP A 283 -18.49 -3.36 9.84
CA ASP A 283 -19.54 -4.02 10.63
C ASP A 283 -20.63 -4.61 9.73
N LYS A 284 -20.85 -4.02 8.55
CA LYS A 284 -21.86 -4.47 7.57
C LYS A 284 -21.45 -5.74 6.81
N TYR A 285 -20.15 -6.04 6.74
CA TYR A 285 -19.59 -7.11 5.91
C TYR A 285 -18.91 -8.16 6.80
N PRO A 286 -19.62 -9.26 7.16
CA PRO A 286 -19.13 -10.24 8.12
C PRO A 286 -17.91 -11.05 7.63
N GLY A 287 -17.64 -11.06 6.32
CA GLY A 287 -16.41 -11.61 5.72
C GLY A 287 -15.24 -10.62 5.74
N GLY A 288 -15.44 -9.42 6.29
CA GLY A 288 -14.44 -8.39 6.48
C GLY A 288 -14.33 -7.39 5.33
N VAL A 289 -13.53 -6.36 5.57
CA VAL A 289 -13.16 -5.33 4.58
C VAL A 289 -11.63 -5.31 4.47
N SER A 290 -11.12 -5.72 3.31
CA SER A 290 -9.70 -5.66 2.98
C SER A 290 -9.41 -4.59 1.95
N TYR A 291 -8.12 -4.39 1.69
CA TYR A 291 -7.61 -3.46 0.70
C TYR A 291 -6.78 -4.22 -0.33
N ALA A 292 -6.59 -3.62 -1.51
CA ALA A 292 -5.55 -4.03 -2.44
C ALA A 292 -5.01 -2.81 -3.20
N PRO A 293 -3.71 -2.76 -3.53
CA PRO A 293 -3.19 -1.64 -4.33
C PRO A 293 -3.68 -1.67 -5.78
N SER A 294 -3.83 -2.87 -6.36
CA SER A 294 -4.40 -3.12 -7.68
C SER A 294 -4.89 -4.57 -7.79
N CYS A 295 -5.73 -4.87 -8.78
CA CYS A 295 -6.15 -6.25 -9.06
C CYS A 295 -4.96 -7.12 -9.47
N GLN A 296 -3.92 -6.55 -10.07
CA GLN A 296 -2.76 -7.30 -10.56
C GLN A 296 -1.87 -7.78 -9.43
N LEU A 297 -1.61 -6.91 -8.43
CA LEU A 297 -0.89 -7.34 -7.23
C LEU A 297 -1.71 -8.36 -6.44
N LEU A 298 -3.04 -8.20 -6.43
CA LEU A 298 -3.94 -9.20 -5.85
C LEU A 298 -3.85 -10.54 -6.59
N ASN A 299 -3.79 -10.54 -7.93
CA ASN A 299 -3.61 -11.74 -8.74
C ASN A 299 -2.27 -12.42 -8.45
N ILE A 300 -1.18 -11.65 -8.40
CA ILE A 300 0.15 -12.16 -8.07
C ILE A 300 0.15 -12.83 -6.68
N ALA A 301 -0.50 -12.21 -5.69
CA ALA A 301 -0.64 -12.81 -4.36
C ALA A 301 -1.48 -14.11 -4.40
N LYS A 302 -2.57 -14.14 -5.18
CA LYS A 302 -3.45 -15.31 -5.35
C LYS A 302 -2.73 -16.47 -6.05
N GLU A 303 -2.03 -16.23 -7.16
CA GLU A 303 -1.28 -17.25 -7.90
C GLU A 303 -0.24 -17.94 -7.01
N ARG A 304 0.40 -17.17 -6.12
CA ARG A 304 1.38 -17.68 -5.17
C ARG A 304 0.83 -18.68 -4.18
N LEU A 305 -0.48 -18.66 -3.88
CA LEU A 305 -1.11 -19.67 -3.04
C LEU A 305 -1.08 -21.08 -3.66
N SER A 306 -0.70 -21.21 -4.94
CA SER A 306 -0.40 -22.50 -5.58
C SER A 306 0.93 -23.12 -5.09
N ASN A 307 1.79 -22.34 -4.42
CA ASN A 307 3.02 -22.86 -3.81
C ASN A 307 2.65 -23.80 -2.65
N PRO A 308 3.13 -25.06 -2.61
CA PRO A 308 2.76 -26.02 -1.57
C PRO A 308 3.04 -25.56 -0.13
N ILE A 309 4.06 -24.74 0.09
CA ILE A 309 4.39 -24.21 1.42
C ILE A 309 3.34 -23.19 1.86
N LEU A 310 2.97 -22.27 0.97
CA LEU A 310 1.96 -21.24 1.23
C LEU A 310 0.55 -21.84 1.32
N GLN A 311 0.27 -22.87 0.52
CA GLN A 311 -0.97 -23.61 0.55
C GLN A 311 -1.17 -24.30 1.90
N ARG A 312 -0.11 -24.83 2.52
CA ARG A 312 -0.18 -25.40 3.88
C ARG A 312 -0.52 -24.34 4.94
N GLU A 313 0.07 -23.15 4.85
CA GLU A 313 -0.27 -22.06 5.77
C GLU A 313 -1.72 -21.63 5.60
N ARG A 314 -2.19 -21.53 4.36
CA ARG A 314 -3.60 -21.24 4.05
C ARG A 314 -4.54 -22.31 4.62
N THR A 315 -4.31 -23.60 4.34
CA THR A 315 -5.21 -24.69 4.78
C THR A 315 -5.33 -24.76 6.30
N ARG A 316 -4.29 -24.38 7.06
CA ARG A 316 -4.36 -24.28 8.53
C ARG A 316 -5.33 -23.19 9.01
N LEU A 317 -5.57 -22.18 8.19
CA LEU A 317 -6.42 -21.03 8.49
C LEU A 317 -7.82 -21.17 7.88
N GLU A 318 -8.13 -22.24 7.16
CA GLU A 318 -9.46 -22.45 6.57
C GLU A 318 -10.46 -23.06 7.58
N PRO A 319 -11.70 -22.54 7.69
CA PRO A 319 -12.70 -23.00 8.67
C PRO A 319 -13.01 -24.50 8.64
N LEU A 320 -12.77 -25.16 7.50
CA LEU A 320 -13.06 -26.58 7.27
C LEU A 320 -11.95 -27.53 7.73
N SER A 321 -10.80 -27.03 8.24
CA SER A 321 -9.79 -27.88 8.88
C SER A 321 -10.24 -28.32 10.28
N ASN A 322 -11.27 -29.16 10.35
CA ASN A 322 -11.91 -29.72 11.56
C ASN A 322 -11.01 -30.67 12.39
N SER A 323 -9.69 -30.46 12.39
CA SER A 323 -8.75 -31.31 13.11
C SER A 323 -8.35 -30.76 14.48
N LEU A 324 -8.61 -29.49 14.79
CA LEU A 324 -8.23 -28.93 16.08
C LEU A 324 -9.39 -29.12 17.06
N LEU A 325 -9.14 -29.90 18.11
CA LEU A 325 -10.02 -29.93 19.27
C LEU A 325 -10.10 -28.51 19.87
N GLU A 326 -11.25 -28.11 20.42
CA GLU A 326 -11.39 -26.85 21.15
C GLU A 326 -10.26 -26.71 22.18
N GLY A 327 -9.34 -25.75 21.95
CA GLY A 327 -8.21 -25.47 22.83
C GLY A 327 -6.82 -25.87 22.32
N GLU A 328 -6.69 -26.57 21.18
CA GLU A 328 -5.37 -26.84 20.58
C GLU A 328 -4.86 -25.63 19.78
N ARG A 329 -3.73 -25.04 20.23
CA ARG A 329 -3.08 -23.91 19.54
C ARG A 329 -2.36 -24.40 18.27
N THR A 330 -2.60 -23.75 17.13
CA THR A 330 -1.80 -24.00 15.93
C THR A 330 -0.43 -23.38 16.09
N ARG A 331 0.64 -24.20 16.09
CA ARG A 331 2.00 -23.67 16.04
C ARG A 331 2.32 -23.19 14.62
N LEU A 332 2.53 -21.89 14.46
CA LEU A 332 2.82 -21.26 13.19
C LEU A 332 4.29 -21.49 12.77
N SER A 333 4.55 -21.43 11.46
CA SER A 333 5.86 -21.71 10.86
C SER A 333 6.79 -20.50 10.83
N ASN A 334 7.99 -20.61 10.26
CA ASN A 334 9.14 -19.73 10.48
C ASN A 334 8.80 -18.23 10.57
N LEU A 335 9.07 -17.64 11.75
CA LEU A 335 8.98 -16.21 12.01
C LEU A 335 10.35 -15.54 11.88
N PHE A 336 10.41 -14.42 11.19
CA PHE A 336 11.50 -13.45 11.30
C PHE A 336 10.93 -12.11 11.80
N ALA A 337 11.46 -11.59 12.91
CA ALA A 337 11.00 -10.35 13.50
C ALA A 337 12.10 -9.32 13.70
N ILE A 338 11.74 -8.04 13.50
CA ILE A 338 12.52 -6.87 13.88
C ILE A 338 11.89 -6.28 15.14
N GLN A 339 12.68 -6.14 16.21
CA GLN A 339 12.22 -5.72 17.53
C GLN A 339 12.95 -4.46 18.01
N ASP A 340 12.22 -3.35 18.11
CA ASP A 340 12.62 -2.06 18.72
C ASP A 340 14.05 -1.61 18.37
N PRO A 341 14.39 -1.37 17.09
CA PRO A 341 15.77 -1.11 16.68
C PRO A 341 16.42 0.11 17.33
N ASN A 342 15.61 1.07 17.79
CA ASN A 342 16.04 2.35 18.35
C ASN A 342 15.87 2.40 19.88
N ASN A 343 15.43 1.30 20.50
CA ASN A 343 15.22 1.17 21.95
C ASN A 343 14.35 2.28 22.55
N ASN A 344 13.30 2.69 21.82
CA ASN A 344 12.41 3.79 22.18
C ASN A 344 10.92 3.42 22.08
N LEU A 345 10.61 2.13 21.89
CA LEU A 345 9.26 1.58 21.87
C LEU A 345 9.09 0.55 23.01
N PRO A 346 8.83 1.00 24.25
CA PRO A 346 8.91 0.14 25.44
C PRO A 346 8.00 -1.11 25.40
N PHE A 347 6.85 -1.03 24.73
CA PHE A 347 5.92 -2.17 24.63
C PHE A 347 6.20 -3.13 23.46
N THR A 348 7.07 -2.75 22.51
CA THR A 348 7.49 -3.63 21.40
C THR A 348 8.18 -4.90 21.89
N ASN A 349 8.89 -4.82 23.03
CA ASN A 349 9.50 -6.01 23.62
C ASN A 349 8.45 -7.05 24.03
N THR A 350 7.36 -6.59 24.67
CA THR A 350 6.25 -7.45 25.05
C THR A 350 5.52 -7.99 23.83
N GLU A 351 5.28 -7.14 22.83
CA GLU A 351 4.64 -7.50 21.57
C GLU A 351 5.36 -8.64 20.85
N VAL A 352 6.63 -8.44 20.50
CA VAL A 352 7.38 -9.41 19.69
C VAL A 352 7.62 -10.71 20.46
N GLU A 353 7.95 -10.64 21.75
CA GLU A 353 8.18 -11.85 22.57
C GLU A 353 6.90 -12.70 22.71
N ALA A 354 5.75 -12.06 22.91
CA ALA A 354 4.45 -12.75 22.99
C ALA A 354 4.00 -13.35 21.65
N ILE A 355 4.18 -12.60 20.56
CA ILE A 355 3.88 -13.09 19.20
C ILE A 355 4.74 -14.30 18.88
N ALA A 356 6.05 -14.20 19.10
CA ALA A 356 7.03 -15.21 18.75
C ALA A 356 6.76 -16.56 19.44
N ALA A 357 6.18 -16.56 20.64
CA ALA A 357 5.78 -17.79 21.34
C ALA A 357 4.83 -18.69 20.55
N ASN A 358 4.11 -18.17 19.55
CA ASN A 358 3.24 -18.95 18.67
C ASN A 358 3.98 -19.66 17.52
N PHE A 359 5.29 -19.42 17.37
CA PHE A 359 6.06 -19.79 16.18
C PHE A 359 7.21 -20.76 16.47
N HIS A 360 7.56 -21.58 15.48
CA HIS A 360 8.82 -22.33 15.47
C HIS A 360 9.25 -22.81 14.08
N PRO A 361 10.52 -22.60 13.70
CA PRO A 361 11.54 -21.77 14.37
C PRO A 361 11.18 -20.28 14.35
N GLN A 362 11.89 -19.49 15.16
CA GLN A 362 11.82 -18.03 15.16
C GLN A 362 13.23 -17.44 15.13
N GLN A 363 13.41 -16.33 14.42
CA GLN A 363 14.59 -15.47 14.51
C GLN A 363 14.15 -14.04 14.78
N ILE A 364 14.78 -13.40 15.75
CA ILE A 364 14.46 -12.02 16.16
C ILE A 364 15.76 -11.23 16.14
N LEU A 365 15.80 -10.12 15.41
CA LEU A 365 16.84 -9.11 15.58
C LEU A 365 16.31 -8.06 16.55
N LYS A 366 17.00 -7.86 17.67
CA LYS A 366 16.55 -7.02 18.78
C LYS A 366 17.46 -5.81 18.99
N ASN A 367 16.86 -4.64 19.17
CA ASN A 367 17.56 -3.39 19.48
C ASN A 367 18.69 -3.14 18.47
N ASN A 368 19.92 -2.88 18.95
CA ASN A 368 21.08 -2.62 18.11
C ASN A 368 21.43 -3.78 17.14
N GLU A 369 20.96 -5.01 17.41
CA GLU A 369 21.15 -6.12 16.47
C GLU A 369 20.25 -6.01 15.23
N ALA A 370 19.14 -5.25 15.32
CA ALA A 370 18.25 -4.96 14.21
C ALA A 370 18.78 -3.87 13.28
N SER A 371 20.05 -3.96 12.91
CA SER A 371 20.71 -3.05 11.96
C SER A 371 20.61 -3.60 10.54
N LYS A 372 20.69 -2.72 9.53
CA LYS A 372 20.73 -3.15 8.12
C LYS A 372 21.92 -4.08 7.84
N ALA A 373 23.06 -3.84 8.48
CA ALA A 373 24.25 -4.66 8.33
C ALA A 373 24.00 -6.10 8.80
N ASN A 374 23.42 -6.28 9.98
CA ASN A 374 23.10 -7.59 10.51
C ASN A 374 21.99 -8.29 9.73
N LEU A 375 20.99 -7.55 9.23
CA LEU A 375 19.96 -8.10 8.35
C LEU A 375 20.55 -8.65 7.03
N GLN A 376 21.64 -8.04 6.55
CA GLN A 376 22.34 -8.43 5.32
C GLN A 376 23.40 -9.53 5.52
N GLU A 377 23.67 -9.94 6.77
CA GLU A 377 24.53 -11.10 7.04
C GLU A 377 23.95 -12.37 6.41
N THR A 378 24.80 -13.18 5.78
CA THR A 378 24.36 -14.24 4.84
C THR A 378 23.31 -15.19 5.44
N THR A 379 23.55 -15.69 6.65
CA THR A 379 22.61 -16.61 7.33
C THR A 379 21.32 -15.89 7.73
N THR A 380 21.42 -14.68 8.27
CA THR A 380 20.28 -13.86 8.68
C THR A 380 19.42 -13.48 7.49
N PHE A 381 20.03 -13.06 6.38
CA PHE A 381 19.33 -12.69 5.15
C PHE A 381 18.63 -13.90 4.51
N ASN A 382 19.27 -15.08 4.53
CA ASN A 382 18.63 -16.32 4.08
C ASN A 382 17.42 -16.68 4.95
N ASN A 383 17.51 -16.52 6.28
CA ASN A 383 16.39 -16.78 7.17
C ASN A 383 15.26 -15.75 6.96
N PHE A 384 15.59 -14.47 6.84
CA PHE A 384 14.66 -13.40 6.51
C PHE A 384 13.89 -13.68 5.21
N THR A 385 14.59 -14.00 4.12
CA THR A 385 13.97 -14.17 2.80
C THR A 385 13.16 -15.47 2.67
N ASN A 386 13.44 -16.48 3.49
CA ASN A 386 12.74 -17.77 3.48
C ASN A 386 11.68 -17.93 4.59
N SER A 387 11.47 -16.91 5.43
CA SER A 387 10.43 -16.96 6.46
C SER A 387 9.03 -16.82 5.87
N GLN A 388 8.07 -17.57 6.43
CA GLN A 388 6.66 -17.44 6.10
C GLN A 388 6.04 -16.20 6.76
N TRP A 389 6.55 -15.80 7.92
CA TRP A 389 6.01 -14.69 8.69
C TRP A 389 7.09 -13.66 8.94
N LEU A 390 6.84 -12.43 8.48
CA LEU A 390 7.69 -11.28 8.75
C LEU A 390 6.93 -10.32 9.66
N HIS A 391 7.54 -9.92 10.77
CA HIS A 391 6.94 -8.97 11.70
C HIS A 391 7.92 -7.84 11.99
N PHE A 392 7.53 -6.62 11.62
CA PHE A 392 8.33 -5.42 11.83
C PHE A 392 7.70 -4.55 12.89
N SER A 393 8.26 -4.57 14.10
CA SER A 393 7.88 -3.65 15.18
C SER A 393 8.98 -2.60 15.34
N CYS A 394 8.93 -1.59 14.49
CA CYS A 394 9.88 -0.48 14.43
C CYS A 394 9.20 0.80 13.91
N HIS A 395 9.93 1.90 13.81
CA HIS A 395 9.38 3.11 13.17
C HIS A 395 9.34 2.94 11.65
N GLY A 396 8.25 3.40 11.03
CA GLY A 396 8.12 3.50 9.58
C GLY A 396 8.10 4.97 9.15
N SER A 397 8.62 5.23 7.96
CA SER A 397 8.47 6.50 7.28
C SER A 397 7.98 6.28 5.85
N PHE A 398 7.04 7.12 5.43
CA PHE A 398 6.54 7.13 4.07
C PHE A 398 6.98 8.43 3.38
N ASP A 399 7.10 8.44 2.05
CA ASP A 399 7.48 9.64 1.31
C ASP A 399 6.65 9.69 0.03
N LEU A 400 5.66 10.57 -0.01
CA LEU A 400 4.75 10.69 -1.17
C LEU A 400 5.44 11.28 -2.40
N GLU A 401 6.36 12.23 -2.22
CA GLU A 401 7.06 12.88 -3.32
C GLU A 401 8.12 11.95 -3.93
N SER A 402 8.76 11.13 -3.08
CA SER A 402 9.78 10.16 -3.45
C SER A 402 9.48 8.78 -2.84
N PRO A 403 8.49 8.02 -3.36
CA PRO A 403 8.04 6.75 -2.78
C PRO A 403 9.16 5.77 -2.44
N LEU A 404 10.20 5.69 -3.28
CA LEU A 404 11.36 4.82 -3.08
C LEU A 404 12.16 5.10 -1.80
N LYS A 405 12.02 6.30 -1.22
CA LYS A 405 12.65 6.71 0.06
C LYS A 405 11.84 6.31 1.29
N SER A 406 10.60 5.87 1.11
CA SER A 406 9.82 5.26 2.20
C SER A 406 10.63 4.13 2.81
N ALA A 407 10.62 3.97 4.13
CA ALA A 407 11.54 3.07 4.80
C ALA A 407 11.04 2.58 6.15
N LEU A 408 11.47 1.38 6.51
CA LEU A 408 11.43 0.88 7.88
C LEU A 408 12.76 1.24 8.55
N GLN A 409 12.68 1.97 9.67
CA GLN A 409 13.84 2.35 10.44
C GLN A 409 14.42 1.12 11.12
N LEU A 410 15.74 0.98 10.99
CA LEU A 410 16.55 -0.05 11.62
C LEU A 410 17.58 0.64 12.53
N ALA A 411 18.30 -0.14 13.32
CA ALA A 411 19.31 0.38 14.24
C ALA A 411 20.38 1.20 13.48
N ASP A 412 20.97 2.17 14.19
CA ASP A 412 21.96 3.12 13.68
C ASP A 412 21.46 4.10 12.61
N SER A 413 20.15 4.17 12.37
CA SER A 413 19.58 5.07 11.34
C SER A 413 19.38 6.51 11.81
N GLU A 414 19.18 6.76 13.10
CA GLU A 414 19.01 8.12 13.62
C GLU A 414 20.34 8.90 13.64
N VAL A 415 20.30 10.11 13.09
CA VAL A 415 21.41 11.06 13.06
C VAL A 415 20.95 12.45 13.48
N ASN A 416 21.88 13.28 13.96
CA ASN A 416 21.55 14.65 14.35
C ASN A 416 21.24 15.50 13.10
N ALA A 417 20.09 16.16 13.07
CA ALA A 417 19.65 16.99 11.95
C ALA A 417 20.58 18.18 11.66
N SER A 418 21.38 18.64 12.63
CA SER A 418 22.39 19.69 12.42
C SER A 418 23.56 19.25 11.53
N LEU A 419 23.75 17.94 11.33
CA LEU A 419 24.74 17.39 10.40
C LEU A 419 24.29 17.46 8.94
N LEU A 420 23.02 17.82 8.69
CA LEU A 420 22.45 18.00 7.36
C LEU A 420 22.92 19.34 6.77
N THR A 421 24.15 19.39 6.28
CA THR A 421 24.73 20.58 5.62
C THR A 421 24.53 20.60 4.10
N THR A 422 23.95 19.53 3.54
CA THR A 422 23.79 19.33 2.08
C THR A 422 22.40 18.79 1.74
N TYR A 423 21.88 19.16 0.57
CA TYR A 423 20.67 18.60 -0.07
C TYR A 423 20.88 17.13 -0.51
N SER A 424 21.33 16.28 0.39
CA SER A 424 21.56 14.87 0.11
C SER A 424 20.26 14.09 0.21
N SER A 425 19.89 13.39 -0.85
CA SER A 425 18.74 12.48 -0.90
C SER A 425 18.86 11.27 0.03
N ARG A 426 19.99 11.13 0.75
CA ARG A 426 20.28 10.07 1.72
C ARG A 426 19.58 10.28 3.05
N TYR A 427 19.28 11.52 3.41
CA TYR A 427 18.76 11.84 4.74
C TYR A 427 17.33 12.36 4.68
N VAL A 428 16.50 11.92 5.62
CA VAL A 428 15.13 12.39 5.79
C VAL A 428 15.00 13.03 7.17
N ARG A 429 14.62 14.31 7.22
CA ARG A 429 14.45 15.03 8.48
C ARG A 429 13.14 14.60 9.15
N ILE A 430 13.20 14.14 10.40
CA ILE A 430 12.00 13.81 11.18
C ILE A 430 11.50 15.06 11.91
N ASN A 431 12.40 15.76 12.59
CA ASN A 431 12.07 16.95 13.37
C ASN A 431 13.26 17.94 13.41
N LYS A 432 13.19 18.93 14.30
CA LYS A 432 14.22 19.96 14.38
C LYS A 432 15.62 19.41 14.67
N GLU A 433 15.71 18.34 15.44
CA GLU A 433 16.94 17.80 16.04
C GLU A 433 17.35 16.45 15.45
N THR A 434 16.40 15.67 14.93
CA THR A 434 16.67 14.32 14.41
C THR A 434 16.36 14.17 12.93
N ALA A 435 17.19 13.38 12.26
CA ALA A 435 17.04 12.94 10.90
C ALA A 435 17.38 11.44 10.79
N ILE A 436 16.99 10.82 9.69
CA ILE A 436 17.20 9.41 9.40
C ILE A 436 18.19 9.29 8.25
N ASP A 437 19.21 8.46 8.40
CA ASP A 437 20.07 7.99 7.31
C ASP A 437 19.41 6.79 6.61
N LEU A 438 18.81 7.03 5.43
CA LEU A 438 18.14 5.99 4.64
C LEU A 438 19.06 4.84 4.23
N SER A 439 20.39 5.04 4.19
CA SER A 439 21.33 3.96 3.90
C SER A 439 21.39 2.90 5.03
N LYS A 440 20.90 3.26 6.22
CA LYS A 440 20.80 2.37 7.39
C LYS A 440 19.39 1.81 7.59
N CYS A 441 18.42 2.19 6.76
CA CYS A 441 17.05 1.70 6.81
C CYS A 441 16.79 0.59 5.79
N LEU A 442 15.68 -0.14 5.95
CA LEU A 442 15.11 -0.98 4.89
C LEU A 442 14.13 -0.15 4.08
N THR A 443 14.59 0.41 2.96
CA THR A 443 13.81 1.31 2.10
C THR A 443 12.87 0.53 1.17
N LEU A 444 11.83 1.18 0.62
CA LEU A 444 10.99 0.61 -0.44
C LEU A 444 11.84 0.20 -1.64
N ALA A 445 12.85 1.00 -1.96
CA ALA A 445 13.87 0.65 -2.92
C ALA A 445 14.50 -0.72 -2.61
N ASP A 446 15.02 -0.94 -1.40
CA ASP A 446 15.59 -2.23 -1.00
C ASP A 446 14.54 -3.37 -1.06
N ILE A 447 13.31 -3.10 -0.62
CA ILE A 447 12.21 -4.08 -0.58
C ILE A 447 11.86 -4.58 -1.98
N LEU A 448 11.83 -3.69 -2.98
CA LEU A 448 11.53 -4.06 -4.37
C LEU A 448 12.57 -5.01 -5.00
N GLU A 449 13.75 -5.14 -4.39
CA GLU A 449 14.79 -6.09 -4.82
C GLU A 449 14.73 -7.43 -4.09
N LEU A 450 13.94 -7.51 -3.02
CA LEU A 450 13.78 -8.75 -2.27
C LEU A 450 13.07 -9.80 -3.12
N ASN A 451 13.41 -11.06 -2.83
CA ASN A 451 12.66 -12.22 -3.29
C ASN A 451 12.24 -13.01 -2.05
N LEU A 452 10.94 -13.02 -1.77
CA LEU A 452 10.32 -13.64 -0.61
C LEU A 452 9.48 -14.84 -1.06
N PRO A 453 10.07 -15.95 -1.56
CA PRO A 453 9.35 -17.04 -2.24
C PRO A 453 8.38 -17.81 -1.34
N GLN A 454 8.51 -17.67 -0.02
CA GLN A 454 7.70 -18.40 0.97
C GLN A 454 6.94 -17.49 1.93
N CYS A 455 6.98 -16.17 1.75
CA CYS A 455 6.35 -15.23 2.67
C CYS A 455 4.82 -15.26 2.54
N TYR A 456 4.15 -15.66 3.63
CA TYR A 456 2.71 -15.72 3.76
C TYR A 456 2.13 -14.41 4.31
N LEU A 457 2.76 -13.81 5.33
CA LEU A 457 2.33 -12.55 5.93
C LEU A 457 3.54 -11.63 6.21
N VAL A 458 3.41 -10.37 5.81
CA VAL A 458 4.21 -9.26 6.34
C VAL A 458 3.32 -8.41 7.24
N CYS A 459 3.64 -8.36 8.52
CA CYS A 459 2.98 -7.46 9.47
C CYS A 459 3.91 -6.27 9.74
N LEU A 460 3.52 -5.11 9.22
CA LEU A 460 4.13 -3.82 9.51
C LEU A 460 3.44 -3.25 10.75
N SER A 461 3.88 -3.69 11.93
CA SER A 461 3.65 -3.01 13.22
C SER A 461 4.49 -1.73 13.33
N ALA A 462 4.71 -1.10 12.17
CA ALA A 462 5.46 0.11 11.99
C ALA A 462 4.48 1.16 11.48
N CYS A 463 4.52 2.32 12.12
CA CYS A 463 3.66 3.44 11.78
C CYS A 463 4.02 3.94 10.38
N GLU A 464 3.10 3.99 9.43
CA GLU A 464 3.35 4.70 8.16
C GLU A 464 3.30 6.21 8.41
N THR A 465 4.39 6.75 8.96
CA THR A 465 4.52 8.20 9.16
C THR A 465 5.56 8.80 8.28
N GLY A 466 5.10 9.28 7.14
CA GLY A 466 5.81 10.31 6.45
C GLY A 466 5.02 10.77 5.24
N VAL A 467 4.61 12.01 5.30
CA VAL A 467 4.53 12.85 4.14
C VAL A 467 5.56 13.91 4.44
N THR A 468 6.81 13.61 4.11
CA THR A 468 7.85 14.63 4.10
C THR A 468 7.75 15.32 2.75
N GLY A 469 6.89 16.34 2.66
CA GLY A 469 6.62 17.00 1.40
C GLY A 469 5.30 17.76 1.38
N VAL A 470 5.15 18.68 0.43
CA VAL A 470 3.84 19.24 0.10
C VAL A 470 3.16 18.17 -0.74
N ILE A 471 2.12 17.52 -0.23
CA ILE A 471 1.37 16.51 -1.00
C ILE A 471 0.79 17.23 -2.20
N ASP A 472 1.37 17.25 -3.39
CA ASP A 472 0.58 17.80 -4.47
C ASP A 472 -0.55 16.80 -4.77
N VAL A 473 -1.75 16.98 -4.19
CA VAL A 473 -2.94 16.17 -4.53
C VAL A 473 -3.36 16.41 -5.99
N ARG A 474 -2.81 17.46 -6.60
CA ARG A 474 -2.87 17.73 -8.03
C ARG A 474 -1.68 17.16 -8.78
N ASP A 475 -0.68 16.56 -8.11
CA ASP A 475 0.26 15.66 -8.77
C ASP A 475 -0.56 14.51 -9.32
N LYS A 476 -0.46 14.39 -10.64
CA LYS A 476 -1.29 13.49 -11.43
C LYS A 476 -0.53 12.20 -11.74
N SER A 477 0.55 11.90 -11.01
CA SER A 477 1.15 10.58 -11.04
C SER A 477 0.07 9.54 -10.71
N ASP A 478 -0.20 8.63 -11.65
CA ASP A 478 -1.49 7.91 -11.68
C ASP A 478 -1.61 6.80 -10.62
N GLU A 479 -0.63 6.61 -9.73
CA GLU A 479 -0.73 5.60 -8.67
C GLU A 479 0.17 5.83 -7.46
N PHE A 480 -0.34 5.46 -6.28
CA PHE A 480 0.36 5.43 -5.00
C PHE A 480 1.18 4.14 -4.86
N ILE A 481 2.44 4.24 -4.42
CA ILE A 481 3.25 3.05 -4.09
C ILE A 481 3.74 3.12 -2.66
N GLY A 482 3.15 2.29 -1.80
CA GLY A 482 3.53 2.10 -0.40
C GLY A 482 4.50 0.93 -0.17
N LEU A 483 4.99 0.83 1.07
CA LEU A 483 5.75 -0.34 1.55
C LEU A 483 4.99 -1.65 1.30
N SER A 484 3.67 -1.63 1.48
CA SER A 484 2.78 -2.76 1.20
C SER A 484 2.88 -3.23 -0.26
N SER A 485 2.83 -2.32 -1.23
CA SER A 485 3.00 -2.68 -2.65
C SER A 485 4.37 -3.30 -2.94
N GLY A 486 5.42 -2.76 -2.30
CA GLY A 486 6.78 -3.30 -2.39
C GLY A 486 6.89 -4.73 -1.87
N PHE A 487 6.35 -5.01 -0.69
CA PHE A 487 6.38 -6.36 -0.11
C PHE A 487 5.53 -7.35 -0.90
N MET A 488 4.37 -6.96 -1.43
CA MET A 488 3.59 -7.83 -2.33
C MET A 488 4.41 -8.18 -3.58
N LYS A 489 5.07 -7.19 -4.17
CA LYS A 489 5.94 -7.40 -5.34
C LYS A 489 7.12 -8.31 -5.02
N ALA A 490 7.71 -8.16 -3.83
CA ALA A 490 8.78 -9.02 -3.34
C ALA A 490 8.31 -10.46 -3.07
N GLY A 491 7.01 -10.66 -2.81
CA GLY A 491 6.40 -11.97 -2.67
C GLY A 491 5.51 -12.20 -1.46
N ALA A 492 5.21 -11.19 -0.65
CA ALA A 492 4.24 -11.37 0.43
C ALA A 492 2.84 -11.66 -0.13
N VAL A 493 2.17 -12.70 0.39
CA VAL A 493 0.77 -12.98 0.02
C VAL A 493 -0.19 -12.04 0.75
N ASN A 494 0.02 -11.86 2.06
CA ASN A 494 -0.79 -10.99 2.90
C ASN A 494 0.07 -9.89 3.51
N ILE A 495 -0.55 -8.74 3.75
CA ILE A 495 0.07 -7.62 4.45
C ILE A 495 -0.90 -7.07 5.48
N VAL A 496 -0.38 -6.75 6.67
CA VAL A 496 -1.05 -5.88 7.64
C VAL A 496 -0.18 -4.66 7.82
N SER A 497 -0.72 -3.47 7.60
CA SER A 497 0.02 -2.21 7.74
C SER A 497 -0.84 -1.15 8.43
N SER A 498 -0.19 -0.12 8.96
CA SER A 498 -0.87 1.00 9.59
C SER A 498 -0.99 2.19 8.64
N LEU A 499 -2.02 3.03 8.82
CA LEU A 499 -2.28 4.26 8.07
C LEU A 499 -1.72 5.50 8.79
N TRP A 500 -1.52 5.43 10.12
CA TRP A 500 -0.98 6.51 10.94
C TRP A 500 -0.27 5.99 12.19
N THR A 501 0.41 6.87 12.94
CA THR A 501 1.00 6.51 14.22
C THR A 501 -0.05 6.32 15.30
N VAL A 502 0.01 5.18 16.00
CA VAL A 502 -0.76 4.91 17.22
C VAL A 502 0.18 4.70 18.41
N SER A 503 -0.35 4.73 19.64
CA SER A 503 0.44 4.46 20.84
C SER A 503 0.99 3.02 20.81
N ASP A 504 2.24 2.87 21.19
CA ASP A 504 2.94 1.59 21.35
C ASP A 504 2.19 0.54 22.20
N VAL A 505 1.62 0.90 23.36
CA VAL A 505 0.86 -0.02 24.22
C VAL A 505 -0.38 -0.55 23.51
N HIS A 506 -1.03 0.29 22.72
CA HIS A 506 -2.22 -0.08 21.98
C HIS A 506 -1.86 -1.04 20.84
N THR A 507 -0.82 -0.72 20.08
CA THR A 507 -0.32 -1.55 18.98
C THR A 507 0.09 -2.93 19.50
N ALA A 508 0.79 -3.00 20.64
CA ALA A 508 1.16 -4.26 21.28
C ALA A 508 -0.06 -5.12 21.61
N ILE A 509 -1.11 -4.54 22.22
CA ILE A 509 -2.35 -5.27 22.52
C ILE A 509 -3.02 -5.79 21.23
N LEU A 510 -3.15 -4.93 20.21
CA LEU A 510 -3.76 -5.27 18.93
C LEU A 510 -3.01 -6.41 18.24
N MET A 511 -1.68 -6.32 18.15
CA MET A 511 -0.87 -7.31 17.44
C MET A 511 -0.80 -8.65 18.18
N ILE A 512 -0.67 -8.64 19.52
CA ILE A 512 -0.73 -9.87 20.32
C ILE A 512 -2.09 -10.56 20.10
N LYS A 513 -3.18 -9.80 20.15
CA LYS A 513 -4.53 -10.34 19.93
C LYS A 513 -4.73 -10.84 18.49
N LEU A 514 -4.14 -10.19 17.50
CA LEU A 514 -4.19 -10.59 16.09
C LEU A 514 -3.53 -11.95 15.89
N TYR A 515 -2.29 -12.13 16.36
CA TYR A 515 -1.58 -13.40 16.22
C TYR A 515 -2.22 -14.51 17.07
N GLU A 516 -2.79 -14.18 18.23
CA GLU A 516 -3.62 -15.13 19.00
C GLU A 516 -4.84 -15.59 18.18
N ASN A 517 -5.55 -14.65 17.55
CA ASN A 517 -6.70 -14.97 16.70
C ASN A 517 -6.30 -15.83 15.50
N ILE A 518 -5.17 -15.53 14.85
CA ILE A 518 -4.63 -16.32 13.73
C ILE A 518 -4.25 -17.74 14.18
N ALA A 519 -3.63 -17.89 15.36
CA ALA A 519 -3.20 -19.19 15.86
C ALA A 519 -4.35 -20.08 16.34
N ASN A 520 -5.44 -19.47 16.83
CA ASN A 520 -6.51 -20.18 17.55
C ASN A 520 -7.83 -20.28 16.77
N LYS A 521 -8.03 -19.48 15.72
CA LYS A 521 -9.27 -19.49 14.93
C LYS A 521 -8.94 -19.69 13.46
N PRO A 522 -9.57 -20.67 12.79
CA PRO A 522 -9.41 -20.82 11.36
C PRO A 522 -10.20 -19.71 10.65
N GLN A 523 -9.50 -18.63 10.32
CA GLN A 523 -10.05 -17.48 9.59
C GLN A 523 -8.97 -16.81 8.75
N ASP A 524 -9.40 -16.07 7.73
CA ASP A 524 -8.48 -15.29 6.90
C ASP A 524 -7.87 -14.09 7.66
N ILE A 525 -6.78 -13.54 7.14
CA ILE A 525 -6.05 -12.43 7.79
C ILE A 525 -6.91 -11.17 7.93
N THR A 526 -7.80 -10.92 6.97
CA THR A 526 -8.71 -9.76 6.98
C THR A 526 -9.71 -9.88 8.14
N LEU A 527 -10.37 -11.03 8.23
CA LEU A 527 -11.35 -11.30 9.27
C LEU A 527 -10.68 -11.37 10.65
N ALA A 528 -9.46 -11.91 10.73
CA ALA A 528 -8.67 -11.89 11.96
C ALA A 528 -8.44 -10.46 12.45
N LEU A 529 -8.01 -9.55 11.56
CA LEU A 529 -7.81 -8.14 11.89
C LEU A 529 -9.12 -7.45 12.27
N ASN A 530 -10.17 -7.58 11.45
CA ASN A 530 -11.46 -6.94 11.71
C ASN A 530 -12.09 -7.41 13.03
N THR A 531 -11.97 -8.69 13.38
CA THR A 531 -12.44 -9.22 14.68
C THR A 531 -11.66 -8.63 15.86
N VAL A 532 -10.34 -8.41 15.71
CA VAL A 532 -9.55 -7.72 16.74
C VAL A 532 -9.97 -6.25 16.85
N GLN A 533 -10.18 -5.57 15.74
CA GLN A 533 -10.63 -4.18 15.73
C GLN A 533 -11.99 -4.02 16.42
N GLU A 534 -12.93 -4.93 16.14
CA GLU A 534 -14.22 -4.97 16.82
C GLU A 534 -14.07 -5.23 18.33
N TRP A 535 -13.29 -6.24 18.71
CA TRP A 535 -13.00 -6.53 20.12
C TRP A 535 -12.40 -5.32 20.83
N LEU A 536 -11.40 -4.68 20.23
CA LEU A 536 -10.67 -3.57 20.82
C LEU A 536 -11.56 -2.33 20.98
N ARG A 537 -12.46 -2.10 20.02
CA ARG A 537 -13.47 -1.03 20.08
C ARG A 537 -14.45 -1.24 21.24
N LYS A 538 -14.82 -2.49 21.53
CA LYS A 538 -15.88 -2.84 22.50
C LYS A 538 -15.37 -3.19 23.90
N ALA A 539 -14.12 -3.67 24.01
CA ALA A 539 -13.57 -4.17 25.25
C ALA A 539 -13.35 -3.05 26.27
N THR A 540 -13.81 -3.30 27.49
CA THR A 540 -13.53 -2.48 28.66
C THR A 540 -12.09 -2.68 29.13
N GLN A 541 -11.60 -1.76 29.96
CA GLN A 541 -10.28 -1.91 30.57
C GLN A 541 -10.17 -3.23 31.36
N VAL A 542 -11.18 -3.61 32.13
CA VAL A 542 -11.16 -4.85 32.93
C VAL A 542 -11.04 -6.08 32.03
N GLU A 543 -11.82 -6.15 30.94
CA GLU A 543 -11.76 -7.26 30.00
C GLU A 543 -10.39 -7.39 29.33
N ILE A 544 -9.74 -6.27 28.99
CA ILE A 544 -8.37 -6.27 28.43
C ILE A 544 -7.37 -6.77 29.49
N ILE A 545 -7.49 -6.30 30.73
CA ILE A 545 -6.60 -6.71 31.82
C ILE A 545 -6.77 -8.21 32.12
N ASP A 546 -8.00 -8.70 32.18
CA ASP A 546 -8.27 -10.10 32.47
C ASP A 546 -7.85 -11.01 31.32
N TRP A 547 -8.02 -10.58 30.07
CA TRP A 547 -7.43 -11.25 28.90
C TRP A 547 -5.89 -11.32 29.01
N LEU A 548 -5.23 -10.23 29.40
CA LEU A 548 -3.78 -10.16 29.52
C LEU A 548 -3.23 -11.06 30.65
N LYS A 549 -3.93 -11.12 31.79
CA LYS A 549 -3.56 -12.00 32.92
C LYS A 549 -3.52 -13.47 32.51
N GLN A 550 -4.41 -13.88 31.61
CA GLN A 550 -4.49 -15.26 31.09
C GLN A 550 -3.34 -15.65 30.15
N LYS A 551 -2.49 -14.70 29.72
CA LYS A 551 -1.38 -14.96 28.79
C LYS A 551 -0.17 -15.51 29.51
N THR A 552 0.05 -16.82 29.43
CA THR A 552 1.19 -17.48 30.10
C THR A 552 2.52 -17.22 29.39
N GLU A 553 2.47 -16.89 28.09
CA GLU A 553 3.66 -16.53 27.29
C GLU A 553 4.25 -15.14 27.60
N ILE A 554 3.52 -14.27 28.31
CA ILE A 554 3.96 -12.92 28.66
C ILE A 554 4.49 -12.91 30.09
N LYS A 555 5.66 -12.29 30.33
CA LYS A 555 6.23 -12.17 31.67
C LYS A 555 5.38 -11.27 32.56
N GLU A 556 5.30 -11.57 33.85
CA GLU A 556 4.48 -10.78 34.80
C GLU A 556 4.86 -9.30 34.82
N GLU A 557 6.16 -8.95 34.80
CA GLU A 557 6.63 -7.56 34.72
C GLU A 557 6.11 -6.84 33.46
N GLN A 558 6.10 -7.52 32.31
CA GLN A 558 5.59 -6.99 31.05
C GLN A 558 4.07 -6.76 31.11
N LYS A 559 3.34 -7.69 31.74
CA LYS A 559 1.90 -7.52 31.99
C LYS A 559 1.64 -6.32 32.87
N GLU A 560 2.34 -6.21 34.00
CA GLU A 560 2.19 -5.09 34.93
C GLU A 560 2.45 -3.74 34.25
N ASN A 561 3.44 -3.65 33.36
CA ASN A 561 3.69 -2.43 32.59
C ASN A 561 2.49 -2.02 31.71
N ILE A 562 1.86 -2.98 31.01
CA ILE A 562 0.66 -2.71 30.20
C ILE A 562 -0.52 -2.34 31.11
N ILE A 563 -0.75 -3.09 32.18
CA ILE A 563 -1.83 -2.86 33.15
C ILE A 563 -1.70 -1.46 33.76
N ASN A 564 -0.50 -1.06 34.15
CA ASN A 564 -0.21 0.26 34.73
C ASN A 564 -0.44 1.38 33.71
N SER A 565 -0.09 1.17 32.44
CA SER A 565 -0.36 2.12 31.36
C SER A 565 -1.87 2.29 31.13
N LEU A 566 -2.63 1.18 31.04
CA LEU A 566 -4.09 1.19 30.87
C LEU A 566 -4.80 1.87 32.05
N SER A 567 -4.40 1.52 33.28
CA SER A 567 -5.02 2.01 34.53
C SER A 567 -4.82 3.51 34.74
N LYS A 568 -3.76 4.09 34.17
CA LYS A 568 -3.53 5.54 34.17
C LYS A 568 -4.41 6.29 33.16
N GLN A 569 -4.79 5.64 32.07
CA GLN A 569 -5.48 6.29 30.95
C GLN A 569 -7.00 6.16 30.99
N CYS A 570 -7.53 5.12 31.63
CA CYS A 570 -8.95 4.77 31.56
C CYS A 570 -9.46 4.22 32.91
N ARG A 571 -10.77 4.27 33.14
CA ARG A 571 -11.42 3.62 34.29
C ARG A 571 -11.80 2.16 33.95
N PRO A 572 -11.98 1.28 34.95
CA PRO A 572 -12.28 -0.14 34.76
C PRO A 572 -13.43 -0.44 33.79
N GLU A 573 -14.57 0.20 33.97
CA GLU A 573 -15.80 -0.02 33.20
C GLU A 573 -15.81 0.69 31.83
N HIS A 574 -14.78 1.46 31.51
CA HIS A 574 -14.73 2.25 30.27
C HIS A 574 -13.94 1.52 29.19
N GLN A 575 -14.28 1.81 27.94
CA GLN A 575 -13.61 1.27 26.75
C GLN A 575 -12.43 2.19 26.38
N PRO A 576 -11.17 1.84 26.71
CA PRO A 576 -10.03 2.72 26.46
C PRO A 576 -9.79 3.00 24.97
N PHE A 577 -10.28 2.12 24.09
CA PHE A 577 -9.97 2.12 22.67
C PHE A 577 -11.21 2.17 21.77
N ASN A 578 -12.34 2.71 22.26
CA ASN A 578 -13.57 2.80 21.44
C ASN A 578 -13.48 3.75 20.24
N GLN A 579 -12.59 4.75 20.31
CA GLN A 579 -12.42 5.74 19.24
C GLN A 579 -11.69 5.14 18.02
N PRO A 580 -12.12 5.49 16.78
CA PRO A 580 -11.49 5.01 15.54
C PRO A 580 -9.97 5.19 15.48
N TYR A 581 -9.44 6.25 16.10
CA TYR A 581 -8.00 6.50 16.19
C TYR A 581 -7.16 5.28 16.57
N PHE A 582 -7.72 4.44 17.45
CA PHE A 582 -7.06 3.25 17.95
C PHE A 582 -7.21 2.09 16.96
N TRP A 583 -8.43 1.60 16.73
CA TRP A 583 -8.63 0.37 15.98
C TRP A 583 -8.60 0.54 14.46
N ALA A 584 -8.94 1.71 13.91
CA ALA A 584 -9.03 1.94 12.46
C ALA A 584 -7.67 2.22 11.78
N ALA A 585 -6.58 2.25 12.57
CA ALA A 585 -5.27 2.56 12.06
C ALA A 585 -4.71 1.46 11.15
N PHE A 586 -5.15 0.21 11.31
CA PHE A 586 -4.59 -0.93 10.59
C PHE A 586 -5.52 -1.41 9.48
N CYS A 587 -4.94 -1.76 8.35
CA CYS A 587 -5.63 -2.40 7.23
C CYS A 587 -4.92 -3.69 6.82
N ALA A 588 -5.68 -4.61 6.22
CA ALA A 588 -5.16 -5.84 5.67
C ALA A 588 -5.24 -5.81 4.15
N VAL A 589 -4.16 -6.21 3.48
CA VAL A 589 -4.15 -6.57 2.06
C VAL A 589 -4.06 -8.08 1.97
N SER A 590 -5.08 -8.70 1.39
CA SER A 590 -5.21 -10.16 1.36
C SER A 590 -6.04 -10.59 0.15
N PRO A 591 -5.57 -11.57 -0.65
CA PRO A 591 -6.36 -12.16 -1.73
C PRO A 591 -7.55 -12.94 -1.19
N VAL A 592 -8.57 -13.12 -2.04
CA VAL A 592 -9.62 -14.10 -1.76
C VAL A 592 -8.98 -15.49 -1.76
N MET A 593 -9.21 -16.25 -0.68
CA MET A 593 -8.66 -17.59 -0.52
C MET A 593 -9.48 -18.57 -1.37
#